data_AF-A0A348XE37-F1
#
_entry.id   AF-A0A348XE37-F1
#
_cell.length_a   1.000
_cell.length_b   1.000
_cell.length_c   1.000
_cell.angle_alpha   90.00
_cell.angle_beta   90.00
_cell.angle_gamma   90.00
#
_symmetry.space_group_name_H-M   'P 1'
#
loop_
_entity.id
_entity.type
_entity.pdbx_description
1 polymer ?
#
loop_
_entity_poly.entity_id
_entity_poly.type
_entity_poly.pdbx_seq_one_letter_code
_entity_poly.pdbx_strand_id
1 'polypeptide(L)'
;MSNPNVWLNGDKVGGWPYGYSSFRIDLTDQLHVGQDNTVVIRLDNKEKSSRWYLGGGIYRNVWLVKTAPEHIAHWGISATTPTVSSKPAEISISAQLTSSIDELQLHHAVYVSPGSQTSLRRHLEHGQ
;
A
#
# COMPACT_ATOMS: atom_id res chain seq x y z
N MET A 1 12.58 -2.01 -13.80
CA MET A 1 11.92 -2.52 -15.01
C MET A 1 12.96 -3.31 -15.78
N SER A 2 12.92 -4.64 -15.81
CA SER A 2 11.92 -5.60 -15.31
C SER A 2 12.59 -6.74 -14.51
N ASN A 3 11.81 -7.73 -14.09
CA ASN A 3 12.28 -8.92 -13.37
C ASN A 3 13.13 -8.69 -12.10
N PRO A 4 12.69 -7.81 -11.16
CA PRO A 4 13.32 -7.66 -9.86
C PRO A 4 13.33 -8.96 -9.07
N ASN A 5 14.49 -9.25 -8.48
CA ASN A 5 14.65 -10.11 -7.33
C ASN A 5 15.15 -9.25 -6.18
N VAL A 6 14.65 -9.51 -4.98
CA VAL A 6 14.93 -8.72 -3.77
C VAL A 6 15.50 -9.64 -2.70
N TRP A 7 16.52 -9.15 -2.01
CA TRP A 7 17.14 -9.80 -0.86
C TRP A 7 17.16 -8.86 0.33
N LEU A 8 17.06 -9.43 1.53
CA LEU A 8 17.26 -8.76 2.81
C LEU A 8 18.34 -9.54 3.56
N ASN A 9 19.39 -8.86 4.00
CA ASN A 9 20.46 -9.45 4.81
C ASN A 9 21.11 -10.71 4.19
N GLY A 10 21.09 -10.81 2.85
CA GLY A 10 21.61 -11.95 2.10
C GLY A 10 20.57 -12.98 1.66
N ASP A 11 19.40 -13.00 2.29
CA ASP A 11 18.32 -13.95 1.99
C ASP A 11 17.34 -13.41 0.96
N LYS A 12 16.89 -14.28 0.05
CA LYS A 12 15.94 -13.88 -1.00
C LYS A 12 14.53 -13.73 -0.40
N VAL A 13 13.96 -12.54 -0.51
CA VAL A 13 12.67 -12.18 0.11
C VAL A 13 11.53 -11.99 -0.89
N GLY A 14 11.85 -11.90 -2.18
CA GLY A 14 10.81 -11.89 -3.21
C GLY A 14 11.26 -11.36 -4.56
N GLY A 15 10.27 -11.01 -5.37
CA GLY A 15 10.44 -10.49 -6.71
C GLY A 15 9.11 -10.43 -7.46
N TRP A 16 9.06 -9.60 -8.49
CA TRP A 16 7.85 -9.44 -9.30
C TRP A 16 8.21 -9.20 -10.76
N PRO A 17 8.03 -10.19 -11.66
CA PRO A 17 8.55 -10.13 -13.02
C PRO A 17 8.08 -8.92 -13.83
N TYR A 18 6.79 -8.58 -13.70
CA TYR A 18 6.15 -7.57 -14.53
C TYR A 18 6.37 -6.16 -13.99
N GLY A 19 7.35 -5.45 -14.55
CA GLY A 19 7.82 -4.20 -13.94
C GLY A 19 6.88 -2.99 -14.05
N TYR A 20 5.69 -3.12 -14.66
CA TYR A 20 4.67 -2.07 -14.67
C TYR A 20 3.67 -2.18 -13.52
N SER A 21 3.54 -3.35 -12.89
CA SER A 21 2.72 -3.50 -11.69
C SER A 21 3.52 -3.12 -10.45
N SER A 22 2.85 -2.47 -9.50
CA SER A 22 3.38 -2.31 -8.15
C SER A 22 3.38 -3.66 -7.43
N PHE A 23 4.36 -3.87 -6.56
CA PHE A 23 4.41 -5.03 -5.68
C PHE A 23 4.94 -4.59 -4.30
N ARG A 24 4.64 -5.40 -3.29
CA ARG A 24 5.09 -5.21 -1.91
C ARG A 24 5.74 -6.51 -1.43
N ILE A 25 6.75 -6.40 -0.59
CA ILE A 25 7.36 -7.51 0.12
C ILE A 25 7.26 -7.18 1.60
N ASP A 26 6.80 -8.16 2.40
CA ASP A 26 6.85 -8.06 3.85
C ASP A 26 8.24 -8.49 4.34
N LEU A 27 8.86 -7.65 5.16
CA LEU A 27 10.21 -7.86 5.69
C LEU A 27 10.19 -8.18 7.19
N THR A 28 9.01 -8.16 7.82
CA THR A 28 8.83 -8.12 9.28
C THR A 28 9.62 -9.21 10.01
N ASP A 29 9.53 -10.47 9.55
CA ASP A 29 10.13 -11.62 10.23
C ASP A 29 11.64 -11.77 10.04
N GLN A 30 12.23 -10.99 9.12
CA GLN A 30 13.63 -11.13 8.70
C GLN A 30 14.48 -9.90 9.03
N LEU A 31 13.90 -8.92 9.71
CA LEU A 31 14.60 -7.72 10.16
C LEU A 31 15.45 -7.98 11.41
N HIS A 32 16.69 -7.54 11.38
CA HIS A 32 17.54 -7.44 12.57
C HIS A 32 17.21 -6.14 13.32
N VAL A 33 16.31 -6.21 14.30
CA VAL A 33 15.86 -5.03 15.06
C VAL A 33 17.02 -4.43 15.86
N GLY A 34 17.18 -3.10 15.77
CA GLY A 34 18.26 -2.37 16.46
C GLY A 34 19.63 -2.46 15.77
N GLN A 35 19.69 -3.10 14.59
CA GLN A 35 20.91 -3.23 13.80
C GLN A 35 20.68 -2.76 12.37
N ASP A 36 21.76 -2.62 11.61
CA ASP A 36 21.70 -2.33 10.19
C ASP A 36 21.09 -3.49 9.40
N ASN A 37 20.20 -3.16 8.47
CA ASN A 37 19.57 -4.11 7.56
C ASN A 37 19.88 -3.70 6.13
N THR A 38 20.33 -4.64 5.30
CA THR A 38 20.70 -4.35 3.91
C THR A 38 19.69 -4.96 2.96
N VAL A 39 19.06 -4.12 2.14
CA VAL A 39 18.18 -4.55 1.04
C VAL A 39 18.95 -4.49 -0.27
N VAL A 40 18.99 -5.60 -1.00
CA VAL A 40 19.59 -5.69 -2.33
C VAL A 40 18.50 -5.95 -3.35
N ILE A 41 18.49 -5.18 -4.44
CA ILE A 41 17.54 -5.36 -5.54
C ILE A 41 18.34 -5.58 -6.82
N ARG A 42 18.16 -6.75 -7.44
CA ARG A 42 18.74 -7.07 -8.74
C ARG A 42 17.64 -7.09 -9.78
N LEU A 43 17.86 -6.40 -10.88
CA LEU A 43 16.97 -6.41 -12.04
C LEU A 43 17.58 -7.29 -13.14
N ASP A 44 16.71 -7.97 -13.87
CA ASP A 44 17.10 -8.83 -14.99
C ASP A 44 16.32 -8.41 -16.26
N ASN A 45 16.89 -7.45 -16.97
CA ASN A 45 16.30 -6.87 -18.17
C ASN A 45 16.70 -7.69 -19.39
N LYS A 46 15.93 -8.74 -19.70
CA LYS A 46 16.18 -9.54 -20.89
C LYS A 46 16.05 -8.72 -22.17
N GLU A 47 16.92 -8.99 -23.13
CA GLU A 47 16.84 -8.38 -24.45
C GLU A 47 15.52 -8.70 -25.16
N LYS A 48 15.10 -7.77 -26.03
CA LYS A 48 13.88 -7.92 -26.86
C LYS A 48 12.61 -8.24 -26.05
N SER A 49 12.56 -7.83 -24.79
CA SER A 49 11.42 -8.03 -23.88
C SER A 49 10.27 -7.01 -24.10
N SER A 50 10.39 -6.13 -25.09
CA SER A 50 9.36 -5.13 -25.43
C SER A 50 9.50 -4.61 -26.86
N ARG A 51 8.39 -4.10 -27.41
CA ARG A 51 8.33 -3.41 -28.71
C ARG A 51 8.69 -1.92 -28.62
N TRP A 52 8.80 -1.38 -27.41
CA TRP A 52 9.16 0.02 -27.12
C TRP A 52 10.24 0.10 -26.05
N TYR A 53 10.87 1.26 -25.92
CA TYR A 53 11.84 1.53 -24.87
C TYR A 53 11.22 1.35 -23.48
N LEU A 54 11.77 0.44 -22.68
CA LEU A 54 11.29 0.12 -21.34
C LEU A 54 11.96 0.95 -20.22
N GLY A 55 13.12 1.52 -20.51
CA GLY A 55 14.08 1.92 -19.48
C GLY A 55 14.72 0.72 -18.78
N GLY A 56 15.44 1.00 -17.69
CA GLY A 56 16.06 0.01 -16.82
C GLY A 56 16.26 0.60 -15.43
N GLY A 57 16.21 -0.22 -14.38
CA GLY A 57 16.36 0.29 -13.01
C GLY A 57 15.04 0.40 -12.23
N ILE A 58 15.16 0.96 -11.03
CA ILE A 58 14.05 1.34 -10.16
C ILE A 58 13.59 2.73 -10.62
N TYR A 59 12.64 2.74 -11.55
CA TYR A 59 12.20 3.95 -12.26
C TYR A 59 10.97 4.64 -11.63
N ARG A 60 10.42 4.06 -10.56
CA ARG A 60 9.30 4.58 -9.78
C ARG A 60 9.67 4.63 -8.30
N ASN A 61 8.89 5.40 -7.55
CA ASN A 61 9.11 5.59 -6.12
C ASN A 61 9.11 4.26 -5.34
N VAL A 62 10.01 4.19 -4.37
CA VAL A 62 10.08 3.11 -3.38
C VAL A 62 9.65 3.68 -2.04
N TRP A 63 8.88 2.90 -1.30
CA TRP A 63 8.37 3.28 0.02
C TRP A 63 8.79 2.23 1.04
N LEU A 64 9.35 2.68 2.15
CA LEU A 64 9.48 1.86 3.36
C LEU A 64 8.28 2.16 4.25
N VAL A 65 7.45 1.14 4.47
CA VAL A 65 6.22 1.27 5.25
C VAL A 65 6.41 0.54 6.57
N LYS A 66 6.29 1.28 7.68
CA LYS A 66 6.28 0.73 9.03
C LYS A 66 4.89 0.97 9.62
N THR A 67 4.27 -0.08 10.12
CA THR A 67 2.94 -0.05 10.75
C THR A 67 3.00 -0.70 12.13
N ALA A 68 1.98 -0.44 12.96
CA ALA A 68 1.70 -1.29 14.11
C ALA A 68 1.16 -2.66 13.64
N PRO A 69 1.12 -3.69 14.50
CA PRO A 69 0.49 -4.98 14.15
C PRO A 69 -0.94 -4.78 13.68
N GLU A 70 -1.71 -3.96 14.38
CA GLU A 70 -3.05 -3.52 14.01
C GLU A 70 -2.97 -2.31 13.07
N HIS A 71 -3.34 -2.50 11.81
CA HIS A 71 -3.27 -1.43 10.81
C HIS A 71 -4.23 -1.67 9.65
N ILE A 72 -4.43 -0.63 8.83
CA ILE A 72 -5.15 -0.77 7.56
C ILE A 72 -4.26 -1.51 6.56
N ALA A 73 -4.82 -2.55 5.94
CA ALA A 73 -4.11 -3.38 4.98
C ALA A 73 -3.62 -2.58 3.75
N HIS A 74 -2.62 -3.11 3.04
CA HIS A 74 -2.13 -2.50 1.81
C HIS A 74 -3.25 -2.40 0.76
N TRP A 75 -3.49 -1.21 0.23
CA TRP A 75 -4.64 -0.92 -0.65
C TRP A 75 -6.01 -1.28 -0.04
N GLY A 76 -6.08 -1.36 1.29
CA GLY A 76 -7.28 -1.76 2.02
C GLY A 76 -8.36 -0.68 2.09
N ILE A 77 -8.09 0.55 1.66
CA ILE A 77 -9.10 1.62 1.62
C ILE A 77 -9.67 1.71 0.22
N SER A 78 -10.99 1.59 0.13
CA SER A 78 -11.73 1.95 -1.08
C SER A 78 -12.85 2.93 -0.72
N ALA A 79 -13.12 3.86 -1.61
CA ALA A 79 -14.19 4.82 -1.46
C ALA A 79 -14.99 4.88 -2.76
N THR A 80 -16.31 4.87 -2.62
CA THR A 80 -17.25 4.99 -3.74
C THR A 80 -18.30 6.06 -3.44
N THR A 81 -18.89 6.61 -4.49
CA THR A 81 -19.98 7.58 -4.38
C THR A 81 -21.24 6.98 -5.02
N PRO A 82 -21.94 6.06 -4.32
CA PRO A 82 -23.07 5.33 -4.90
C PRO A 82 -24.21 6.26 -5.33
N THR A 83 -24.36 7.40 -4.63
CA THR A 83 -25.34 8.43 -4.95
C THR A 83 -24.67 9.79 -5.07
N VAL A 84 -24.76 10.41 -6.25
CA VAL A 84 -24.27 11.77 -6.53
C VAL A 84 -25.45 12.64 -6.97
N SER A 85 -25.67 13.77 -6.29
CA SER A 85 -26.76 14.70 -6.62
C SER A 85 -26.41 16.14 -6.23
N SER A 86 -27.32 17.08 -6.51
CA SER A 86 -27.26 18.46 -5.99
C SER A 86 -27.60 18.57 -4.50
N LYS A 87 -28.07 17.47 -3.88
CA LYS A 87 -28.25 17.28 -2.44
C LYS A 87 -26.99 16.60 -1.85
N PRO A 88 -26.91 16.35 -0.53
CA PRO A 88 -25.73 15.69 0.03
C PRO A 88 -25.42 14.38 -0.71
N ALA A 89 -24.18 14.26 -1.17
CA ALA A 89 -23.67 13.04 -1.78
C ALA A 89 -23.43 11.99 -0.70
N GLU A 90 -23.65 10.73 -1.06
CA GLU A 90 -23.29 9.60 -0.21
C GLU A 90 -21.87 9.16 -0.56
N ILE A 91 -21.04 9.01 0.46
CA ILE A 91 -19.69 8.44 0.33
C ILE A 91 -19.69 7.15 1.14
N SER A 92 -19.49 6.03 0.46
CA SER A 92 -19.28 4.73 1.08
C SER A 92 -17.78 4.46 1.14
N ILE A 93 -17.27 4.26 2.35
CA ILE A 93 -15.85 3.99 2.62
C ILE A 93 -15.76 2.58 3.18
N SER A 94 -14.93 1.75 2.56
CA SER A 94 -14.58 0.42 3.06
C SER A 94 -13.10 0.39 3.42
N ALA A 95 -12.79 -0.17 4.59
CA ALA A 95 -11.43 -0.36 5.07
C ALA A 95 -11.21 -1.84 5.41
N GLN A 96 -10.16 -2.43 4.82
CA GLN A 96 -9.66 -3.74 5.20
C GLN A 96 -8.60 -3.58 6.29
N LEU A 97 -8.78 -4.29 7.40
CA LEU A 97 -7.89 -4.23 8.56
C LEU A 97 -7.04 -5.51 8.64
N THR A 98 -5.79 -5.35 9.03
CA THR A 98 -4.94 -6.43 9.56
C THR A 98 -4.94 -6.26 11.07
N SER A 99 -5.47 -7.24 11.79
CA SER A 99 -5.61 -7.22 13.25
C SER A 99 -5.60 -8.63 13.82
N SER A 100 -5.09 -8.78 15.04
CA SER A 100 -5.27 -9.96 15.88
C SER A 100 -6.14 -9.69 17.12
N ILE A 101 -6.76 -8.51 17.19
CA ILE A 101 -7.69 -8.11 18.26
C ILE A 101 -9.10 -7.91 17.71
N ASP A 102 -10.09 -8.23 18.56
CA ASP A 102 -11.50 -8.28 18.19
C ASP A 102 -12.16 -6.89 18.21
N GLU A 103 -11.74 -6.01 19.13
CA GLU A 103 -12.35 -4.70 19.30
C GLU A 103 -11.46 -3.58 18.74
N LEU A 104 -11.94 -2.97 17.65
CA LEU A 104 -11.27 -1.87 16.95
C LEU A 104 -12.24 -0.71 16.75
N GLN A 105 -11.71 0.52 16.78
CA GLN A 105 -12.47 1.71 16.41
C GLN A 105 -11.85 2.36 15.18
N LEU A 106 -12.64 2.47 14.11
CA LEU A 106 -12.25 3.15 12.89
C LEU A 106 -12.76 4.60 12.88
N HIS A 107 -11.84 5.56 12.88
CA HIS A 107 -12.17 6.97 12.71
C HIS A 107 -11.90 7.41 11.27
N HIS A 108 -12.93 7.95 10.60
CA HIS A 108 -12.78 8.54 9.27
C HIS A 108 -13.12 10.04 9.29
N ALA A 109 -12.43 10.80 8.43
CA ALA A 109 -12.68 12.21 8.21
C ALA A 109 -12.58 12.51 6.72
N VAL A 110 -13.55 13.24 6.18
CA VAL A 110 -13.56 13.67 4.77
C VAL A 110 -13.20 15.15 4.73
N TYR A 111 -12.10 15.45 4.05
CA TYR A 111 -11.61 16.82 3.88
C TYR A 111 -12.03 17.35 2.52
N VAL A 112 -12.53 18.58 2.49
CA VAL A 112 -12.84 19.32 1.26
C VAL A 112 -11.73 20.36 1.06
N SER A 113 -11.42 20.67 -0.20
CA SER A 113 -10.39 21.67 -0.54
C SER A 113 -10.58 22.97 0.26
N PRO A 114 -9.50 23.66 0.67
CA PRO A 114 -9.59 24.89 1.45
C PRO A 114 -10.56 25.89 0.80
N GLY A 115 -11.61 26.28 1.52
CA GLY A 115 -12.67 27.18 1.04
C GLY A 115 -14.10 26.61 1.12
N SER A 116 -14.28 25.31 1.36
CA SER A 116 -15.59 24.66 1.43
C SER A 116 -15.78 23.84 2.72
N GLN A 117 -16.99 23.86 3.28
CA GLN A 117 -17.33 23.28 4.59
C GLN A 117 -16.96 21.79 4.72
N THR A 118 -16.47 21.42 5.90
CA THR A 118 -16.21 20.03 6.32
C THR A 118 -17.46 19.44 6.97
N SER A 119 -17.75 18.16 6.72
CA SER A 119 -18.67 17.40 7.58
C SER A 119 -17.91 16.20 8.16
N LEU A 120 -17.90 16.12 9.49
CA LEU A 120 -17.35 14.98 10.23
C LEU A 120 -18.53 14.09 10.62
N ARG A 121 -18.56 12.84 10.17
CA ARG A 121 -19.44 11.81 10.75
C ARG A 121 -18.55 10.75 11.42
N ARG A 122 -18.91 10.36 12.65
CA ARG A 122 -18.30 9.22 13.34
C ARG A 122 -19.19 8.01 13.10
N HIS A 123 -18.61 6.90 12.66
CA HIS A 123 -19.28 5.62 12.61
C HIS A 123 -18.47 4.64 13.46
N LEU A 124 -19.14 3.97 14.40
CA LEU A 124 -18.55 2.92 15.24
C LEU A 124 -18.94 1.59 14.60
N GLU A 125 -18.00 0.90 13.97
CA GLU A 125 -18.18 -0.49 13.60
C GLU A 125 -17.65 -1.35 14.75
N HIS A 126 -18.51 -2.21 15.31
CA HIS A 126 -18.08 -3.28 16.21
C HIS A 126 -17.79 -4.49 15.32
N GLY A 127 -16.53 -4.87 15.21
CA GLY A 127 -16.15 -6.14 14.57
C GLY A 127 -16.63 -7.31 15.43
N GLN A 128 -17.19 -8.33 14.77
CA GLN A 128 -17.21 -9.69 15.33
C GLN A 128 -15.96 -10.43 14.89
#